data_AF-A0A522UP30-F1
#
_entry.id   AF-A0A522UP30-F1
#
_cell.length_a   1.000
_cell.length_b   1.000
_cell.length_c   1.000
_cell.angle_alpha   90.00
_cell.angle_beta   90.00
_cell.angle_gamma   90.00
#
_symmetry.space_group_name_H-M   'P 1'
#
loop_
_entity.id
_entity.type
_entity.pdbx_description
1 polymer ?
#
loop_
_entity_poly.entity_id
_entity_poly.type
_entity_poly.pdbx_seq_one_letter_code
_entity_poly.pdbx_strand_id
1 'polypeptide(L)'
;MASSSRLKPGDRGRVSMSVDLAGKKGMITKTAQVVTNDPVHPVVTLTVSMQVKDDLHARPQRAGKIFEADCRTCHVDQGKGKRGLELFMADCFMCHNAGKSPSITQMSRRPEKYLLKAIRDGLDNTTMPGWTTSIGGPLSDAEIDSLVKAIRNPN
;
A
#
# COMPACT_ATOMS: atom_id res chain seq x y z
N MET A 1 18.06 17.70 3.93
CA MET A 1 18.46 18.75 4.89
C MET A 1 19.77 19.38 4.44
N ALA A 2 19.87 20.71 4.52
CA ALA A 2 21.12 21.43 4.31
C ALA A 2 21.96 21.44 5.59
N SER A 3 23.28 21.41 5.47
CA SER A 3 24.22 21.45 6.60
C SER A 3 24.28 22.80 7.30
N SER A 4 23.87 23.87 6.62
CA SER A 4 23.73 25.22 7.15
C SER A 4 22.75 26.03 6.29
N SER A 5 22.06 27.00 6.88
CA SER A 5 21.26 28.01 6.19
C SER A 5 22.03 29.30 5.88
N ARG A 6 23.29 29.41 6.32
CA ARG A 6 24.20 30.54 6.02
C ARG A 6 25.58 30.02 5.64
N LEU A 7 26.11 30.54 4.53
CA LEU A 7 27.45 30.27 4.04
C LEU A 7 28.14 31.62 3.80
N LYS A 8 29.40 31.77 4.21
CA LYS A 8 30.19 32.96 3.87
C LYS A 8 30.64 32.87 2.40
N PRO A 9 31.05 33.99 1.79
CA PRO A 9 31.67 33.95 0.46
C PRO A 9 32.85 32.96 0.43
N GLY A 10 32.80 31.99 -0.50
CA GLY A 10 33.81 30.94 -0.63
C GLY A 10 33.56 29.68 0.21
N ASP A 11 32.62 29.70 1.15
CA ASP A 11 32.26 28.52 1.95
C ASP A 11 31.52 27.47 1.11
N ARG A 12 31.56 26.21 1.57
CA ARG A 12 30.81 25.09 0.99
C ARG A 12 29.82 24.54 1.99
N GLY A 13 28.60 24.26 1.52
CA GLY A 13 27.57 23.53 2.26
C GLY A 13 27.30 22.16 1.65
N ARG A 14 26.66 21.27 2.42
CA ARG A 14 26.16 19.98 1.95
C ARG A 14 24.64 19.96 2.02
N VAL A 15 23.99 19.46 0.98
CA VAL A 15 22.56 19.11 1.01
C VAL A 15 22.44 17.60 0.98
N SER A 16 21.90 17.02 2.04
CA SER A 16 21.60 15.59 2.12
C SER A 16 20.14 15.33 1.78
N MET A 17 19.88 14.37 0.90
CA MET A 17 18.52 13.92 0.56
C MET A 17 18.41 12.43 0.90
N SER A 18 17.32 12.06 1.54
CA SER A 18 16.95 10.67 1.80
C SER A 18 15.66 10.39 1.05
N VAL A 19 15.60 9.25 0.37
CA VAL A 19 14.42 8.82 -0.37
C VAL A 19 13.94 7.51 0.24
N ASP A 20 12.71 7.53 0.76
CA ASP A 20 12.04 6.31 1.17
C ASP A 20 11.61 5.51 -0.07
N LEU A 21 12.11 4.28 -0.15
CA LEU A 21 11.86 3.37 -1.26
C LEU A 21 10.65 2.46 -1.00
N ALA A 22 10.04 2.52 0.19
CA ALA A 22 8.85 1.73 0.52
C ALA A 22 7.74 1.96 -0.51
N GLY A 23 7.25 0.86 -1.08
CA GLY A 23 6.21 0.87 -2.11
C GLY A 23 6.61 1.53 -3.45
N LYS A 24 7.91 1.74 -3.69
CA LYS A 24 8.42 2.28 -4.97
C LYS A 24 9.03 1.17 -5.81
N LYS A 25 8.88 1.28 -7.14
CA LYS A 25 9.51 0.40 -8.12
C LYS A 25 9.74 1.11 -9.44
N GLY A 26 10.69 0.62 -10.22
CA GLY A 26 11.02 1.17 -11.52
C GLY A 26 11.85 2.44 -11.44
N MET A 27 11.87 3.21 -12.52
CA MET A 27 12.59 4.47 -12.57
C MET A 27 11.85 5.52 -11.74
N ILE A 28 12.49 6.02 -10.68
CA ILE A 28 11.98 7.13 -9.90
C ILE A 28 12.91 8.34 -10.04
N THR A 29 12.30 9.51 -10.16
CA THR A 29 12.98 10.79 -10.16
C THR A 29 12.42 11.64 -9.05
N LYS A 30 13.30 12.19 -8.22
CA LYS A 30 12.95 13.11 -7.14
C LYS A 30 13.73 14.40 -7.29
N THR A 31 13.07 15.49 -6.93
CA THR A 31 13.66 16.82 -7.00
C THR A 31 13.67 17.46 -5.62
N ALA A 32 14.69 18.27 -5.38
CA ALA A 32 14.79 19.14 -4.22
C ALA A 32 15.15 20.54 -4.72
N GLN A 33 14.39 21.54 -4.30
CA GLN A 33 14.71 22.93 -4.61
C GLN A 33 15.55 23.52 -3.49
N VAL A 34 16.69 24.10 -3.87
CA VAL A 34 17.54 24.89 -3.00
C VAL A 34 17.25 26.35 -3.33
N VAL A 35 16.60 27.04 -2.40
CA VAL A 35 16.33 28.47 -2.51
C VAL A 35 17.50 29.23 -1.89
N THR A 36 18.02 30.21 -2.62
CA THR A 36 19.18 31.01 -2.20
C THR A 36 18.90 32.50 -2.35
N ASN A 37 19.82 33.32 -1.85
CA ASN A 37 19.85 34.76 -2.07
C ASN A 37 20.79 35.16 -3.23
N ASP A 38 21.24 34.22 -4.06
CA ASP A 38 21.98 34.53 -5.30
C ASP A 38 21.01 35.24 -6.27
N PRO A 39 21.30 36.48 -6.70
CA PRO A 39 20.42 37.23 -7.59
C PRO A 39 20.33 36.63 -9.00
N VAL A 40 21.30 35.78 -9.39
CA VAL A 40 21.35 35.12 -10.70
C VAL A 40 20.69 33.74 -10.65
N HIS A 41 20.93 32.96 -9.60
CA HIS A 41 20.34 31.62 -9.41
C HIS A 41 19.58 31.51 -8.08
N PRO A 42 18.45 32.22 -7.92
CA PRO A 42 17.71 32.26 -6.66
C PRO A 42 17.08 30.90 -6.30
N VAL A 43 16.88 30.03 -7.28
CA VAL A 43 16.39 28.67 -7.08
C VAL A 43 17.19 27.70 -7.93
N VAL A 44 17.81 26.71 -7.28
CA VAL A 44 18.52 25.62 -7.93
C VAL A 44 17.75 24.32 -7.69
N THR A 45 17.38 23.63 -8.77
CA THR A 45 16.73 22.32 -8.68
C THR A 45 17.76 21.21 -8.74
N LEU A 46 17.85 20.43 -7.68
CA LEU A 46 18.63 19.20 -7.62
C LEU A 46 17.73 18.04 -8.00
N THR A 47 18.18 17.19 -8.92
CA THR A 47 17.42 16.03 -9.39
C THR A 47 18.19 14.75 -9.08
N VAL A 48 17.52 13.78 -8.47
CA VAL A 48 18.03 12.44 -8.20
C VAL A 48 17.16 11.44 -8.95
N SER A 49 17.76 10.70 -9.87
CA SER A 49 17.12 9.62 -10.61
C SER A 49 17.72 8.28 -10.19
N MET A 50 16.88 7.29 -9.90
CA MET A 50 17.34 5.96 -9.49
C MET A 50 16.37 4.86 -9.94
N GLN A 51 16.90 3.69 -10.29
CA GLN A 51 16.12 2.51 -10.62
C GLN A 51 15.87 1.71 -9.35
N VAL A 52 14.64 1.69 -8.87
CA VAL A 52 14.25 0.88 -7.71
C VAL A 52 13.87 -0.51 -8.19
N LYS A 53 14.63 -1.51 -7.74
CA LYS A 53 14.32 -2.92 -7.98
C LYS A 53 13.35 -3.40 -6.91
N ASP A 54 12.25 -3.98 -7.36
CA ASP A 54 11.22 -4.56 -6.50
C ASP A 54 11.41 -6.07 -6.44
N ASP A 55 12.29 -6.51 -5.55
CA ASP A 55 12.63 -7.92 -5.41
C ASP A 55 11.49 -8.71 -4.75
N LEU A 56 10.64 -8.05 -3.95
CA LEU A 56 9.50 -8.68 -3.26
C LEU A 56 8.42 -9.14 -4.25
N HIS A 57 8.19 -8.38 -5.33
CA HIS A 57 7.21 -8.73 -6.37
C HIS A 57 7.84 -9.28 -7.66
N ALA A 58 9.15 -9.56 -7.66
CA ALA A 58 9.85 -10.06 -8.85
C ALA A 58 9.38 -11.45 -9.32
N ARG A 59 8.72 -12.22 -8.44
CA ARG A 59 8.25 -13.57 -8.73
C ARG A 59 6.80 -13.76 -8.28
N PRO A 60 6.01 -14.59 -8.98
CA PRO A 60 4.69 -14.98 -8.51
C PRO A 60 4.79 -15.63 -7.13
N GLN A 61 3.91 -15.21 -6.22
CA GLN A 61 3.79 -15.77 -4.88
C GLN A 61 2.42 -16.44 -4.74
N ARG A 62 2.31 -17.42 -3.85
CA ARG A 62 1.00 -17.98 -3.48
C ARG A 62 0.12 -16.91 -2.83
N ALA A 63 -1.19 -16.95 -3.03
CA ALA A 63 -2.13 -15.94 -2.52
C ALA A 63 -1.93 -15.62 -1.03
N GLY A 64 -1.78 -16.65 -0.18
CA GLY A 64 -1.60 -16.47 1.27
C GLY A 64 -0.27 -15.85 1.71
N LYS A 65 0.71 -15.66 0.81
CA LYS A 65 2.00 -15.02 1.16
C LYS A 65 1.81 -13.57 1.62
N ILE A 66 0.72 -12.92 1.22
CA ILE A 66 0.42 -11.54 1.63
C ILE A 66 0.28 -11.38 3.15
N PHE A 67 0.00 -12.47 3.88
CA PHE A 67 -0.13 -12.46 5.34
C PHE A 67 1.21 -12.56 6.09
N GLU A 68 2.32 -12.77 5.39
CA GLU A 68 3.62 -13.08 5.99
C GLU A 68 4.55 -11.86 6.04
N ALA A 69 5.40 -11.82 7.09
CA ALA A 69 6.57 -10.96 7.28
C ALA A 69 6.54 -9.60 6.55
N ASP A 70 7.36 -9.44 5.51
CA ASP A 70 7.52 -8.16 4.82
C ASP A 70 6.30 -7.82 3.93
N CYS A 71 5.51 -8.82 3.54
CA CYS A 71 4.36 -8.65 2.65
C CYS A 71 3.16 -8.01 3.38
N ARG A 72 2.92 -8.41 4.64
CA ARG A 72 1.76 -7.91 5.41
C ARG A 72 1.79 -6.40 5.65
N THR A 73 2.97 -5.80 5.75
CA THR A 73 3.13 -4.36 6.04
C THR A 73 2.38 -3.47 5.03
N CYS A 74 2.38 -3.86 3.76
CA CYS A 74 1.68 -3.14 2.69
C CYS A 74 0.34 -3.75 2.31
N HIS A 75 0.14 -5.05 2.51
CA HIS A 75 -1.07 -5.75 2.04
C HIS A 75 -2.18 -5.90 3.09
N VAL A 76 -1.86 -5.87 4.39
CA VAL A 76 -2.75 -6.40 5.45
C VAL A 76 -2.70 -5.58 6.75
N ASP A 77 -1.55 -5.01 7.10
CA ASP A 77 -1.41 -4.39 8.42
C ASP A 77 -2.18 -3.07 8.54
N GLN A 78 -2.63 -2.50 7.41
CA GLN A 78 -3.46 -1.30 7.40
C GLN A 78 -4.87 -1.57 7.96
N GLY A 79 -5.37 -2.81 7.86
CA GLY A 79 -6.66 -3.23 8.39
C GLY A 79 -6.64 -3.68 9.85
N LYS A 80 -5.47 -3.81 10.47
CA LYS A 80 -5.36 -4.38 11.82
C LYS A 80 -6.23 -3.62 12.84
N GLY A 81 -7.17 -4.33 13.46
CA GLY A 81 -8.09 -3.78 14.45
C GLY A 81 -9.27 -2.99 13.87
N LYS A 82 -9.36 -2.87 12.55
CA LYS A 82 -10.46 -2.19 11.84
C LYS A 82 -11.61 -3.15 11.56
N ARG A 83 -12.79 -2.62 11.26
CA ARG A 83 -14.00 -3.39 10.97
C ARG A 83 -14.80 -2.74 9.84
N GLY A 84 -15.72 -3.51 9.26
CA GLY A 84 -16.66 -3.02 8.25
C GLY A 84 -15.96 -2.36 7.05
N LEU A 85 -16.46 -1.19 6.64
CA LEU A 85 -15.93 -0.47 5.47
C LEU A 85 -14.48 0.00 5.69
N GLU A 86 -14.10 0.31 6.93
CA GLU A 86 -12.73 0.76 7.24
C GLU A 86 -11.70 -0.35 6.98
N LEU A 87 -12.02 -1.58 7.38
CA LEU A 87 -11.22 -2.77 7.07
C LEU A 87 -11.21 -3.05 5.57
N PHE A 88 -12.37 -2.95 4.91
CA PHE A 88 -12.46 -3.16 3.47
C PHE A 88 -11.57 -2.18 2.70
N MET A 89 -11.62 -0.89 3.06
CA MET A 89 -10.82 0.15 2.41
C MET A 89 -9.33 -0.01 2.64
N ALA A 90 -8.93 -0.54 3.81
CA ALA A 90 -7.54 -0.73 4.16
C ALA A 90 -6.89 -1.87 3.36
N ASP A 91 -7.52 -3.05 3.31
CA ASP A 91 -6.85 -4.27 2.84
C ASP A 91 -7.52 -4.93 1.62
N CYS A 92 -8.84 -4.76 1.44
CA CYS A 92 -9.57 -5.42 0.35
C CYS A 92 -9.66 -4.55 -0.91
N PHE A 93 -9.71 -3.22 -0.75
CA PHE A 93 -9.98 -2.26 -1.81
C PHE A 93 -8.96 -2.31 -2.95
N MET A 94 -7.69 -2.59 -2.66
CA MET A 94 -6.63 -2.70 -3.70
C MET A 94 -6.99 -3.74 -4.79
N CYS A 95 -7.68 -4.81 -4.39
CA CYS A 95 -8.09 -5.89 -5.29
C CYS A 95 -9.55 -5.77 -5.75
N HIS A 96 -10.40 -5.06 -5.01
CA HIS A 96 -11.86 -5.03 -5.21
C HIS A 96 -12.44 -3.65 -5.55
N ASN A 97 -11.59 -2.68 -5.93
CA ASN A 97 -12.05 -1.36 -6.36
C ASN A 97 -12.71 -1.36 -7.76
N ALA A 98 -13.16 -0.18 -8.19
CA ALA A 98 -13.76 0.01 -9.50
C ALA A 98 -12.80 -0.44 -10.62
N GLY A 99 -13.30 -1.22 -11.57
CA GLY A 99 -12.50 -1.78 -12.67
C GLY A 99 -11.85 -3.13 -12.34
N LYS A 100 -11.99 -3.64 -11.12
CA LYS A 100 -11.58 -5.01 -10.75
C LYS A 100 -12.75 -5.98 -10.83
N SER A 101 -12.43 -7.27 -10.92
CA SER A 101 -13.42 -8.35 -10.96
C SER A 101 -13.14 -9.38 -9.86
N PRO A 102 -14.05 -9.59 -8.90
CA PRO A 102 -15.26 -8.79 -8.69
C PRO A 102 -14.94 -7.43 -8.03
N SER A 103 -15.61 -6.37 -8.44
CA SER A 103 -15.62 -5.08 -7.73
C SER A 103 -16.56 -5.15 -6.52
N ILE A 104 -16.45 -4.19 -5.60
CA ILE A 104 -17.37 -4.07 -4.45
C ILE A 104 -18.85 -4.09 -4.87
N THR A 105 -19.20 -3.40 -5.96
CA THR A 105 -20.56 -3.37 -6.50
C THR A 105 -21.02 -4.71 -7.07
N GLN A 106 -20.10 -5.53 -7.59
CA GLN A 106 -20.41 -6.89 -8.04
C GLN A 106 -20.57 -7.84 -6.84
N MET A 107 -19.75 -7.67 -5.80
CA MET A 107 -19.80 -8.47 -4.59
C MET A 107 -21.04 -8.16 -3.74
N SER A 108 -21.49 -6.91 -3.66
CA SER A 108 -22.66 -6.51 -2.87
C SER A 108 -23.95 -7.24 -3.28
N ARG A 109 -24.01 -7.72 -4.54
CA ARG A 109 -25.12 -8.48 -5.11
C ARG A 109 -25.06 -9.98 -4.82
N ARG A 110 -23.97 -10.48 -4.21
CA ARG A 110 -23.80 -11.90 -3.90
C ARG A 110 -24.53 -12.28 -2.60
N PRO A 111 -24.98 -13.54 -2.46
CA PRO A 111 -25.55 -14.01 -1.20
C PRO A 111 -24.58 -13.88 -0.04
N GLU A 112 -25.08 -13.53 1.14
CA GLU A 112 -24.27 -13.38 2.35
C GLU A 112 -23.43 -14.62 2.66
N LYS A 113 -24.05 -15.80 2.59
CA LYS A 113 -23.38 -17.09 2.81
C LYS A 113 -22.23 -17.32 1.83
N TYR A 114 -22.35 -16.84 0.58
CA TYR A 114 -21.28 -16.94 -0.40
C TYR A 114 -20.12 -16.01 -0.04
N LEU A 115 -20.40 -14.75 0.30
CA LEU A 115 -19.38 -13.78 0.73
C LEU A 115 -18.64 -14.28 1.97
N LEU A 116 -19.38 -14.78 2.96
CA LEU A 116 -18.82 -15.35 4.18
C LEU A 116 -17.86 -16.49 3.85
N LYS A 117 -18.28 -17.48 3.05
CA LYS A 117 -17.42 -18.60 2.65
C LYS A 117 -16.20 -18.12 1.87
N ALA A 118 -16.38 -17.23 0.89
CA ALA A 118 -15.30 -16.75 0.03
C ALA A 118 -14.25 -15.94 0.81
N ILE A 119 -14.66 -15.12 1.79
CA ILE A 119 -13.72 -14.36 2.61
C ILE A 119 -13.01 -15.29 3.61
N ARG A 120 -13.74 -16.21 4.26
CA ARG A 120 -13.16 -17.15 5.21
C ARG A 120 -12.14 -18.05 4.54
N ASP A 121 -12.55 -18.77 3.50
CA ASP A 121 -11.81 -19.90 2.95
C ASP A 121 -10.94 -19.49 1.75
N GLY A 122 -11.21 -18.33 1.15
CA GLY A 122 -10.63 -17.93 -0.12
C GLY A 122 -11.39 -18.55 -1.29
N LEU A 123 -10.81 -18.44 -2.48
CA LEU A 123 -11.37 -19.04 -3.70
C LEU A 123 -10.29 -19.83 -4.43
N ASP A 124 -10.55 -21.12 -4.64
CA ASP A 124 -9.66 -22.01 -5.37
C ASP A 124 -9.37 -21.51 -6.79
N ASN A 125 -8.15 -21.74 -7.26
CA ASN A 125 -7.67 -21.29 -8.58
C ASN A 125 -7.78 -19.77 -8.81
N THR A 126 -7.76 -18.98 -7.72
CA THR A 126 -7.70 -17.52 -7.77
C THR A 126 -6.58 -16.97 -6.89
N THR A 127 -6.38 -15.65 -6.93
CA THR A 127 -5.47 -14.94 -6.04
C THR A 127 -6.13 -14.51 -4.72
N MET A 128 -7.38 -14.90 -4.45
CA MET A 128 -8.08 -14.57 -3.20
C MET A 128 -7.74 -15.61 -2.12
N PRO A 129 -6.89 -15.27 -1.14
CA PRO A 129 -6.59 -16.18 -0.04
C PRO A 129 -7.77 -16.26 0.94
N GLY A 130 -7.74 -17.27 1.80
CA GLY A 130 -8.65 -17.34 2.94
C GLY A 130 -8.18 -16.46 4.10
N TRP A 131 -9.08 -15.62 4.61
CA TRP A 131 -8.75 -14.57 5.59
C TRP A 131 -9.01 -14.97 7.03
N THR A 132 -9.67 -16.11 7.29
CA THR A 132 -9.92 -16.52 8.69
C THR A 132 -8.64 -17.01 9.38
N THR A 133 -8.50 -16.62 10.65
CA THR A 133 -7.43 -17.09 11.54
C THR A 133 -7.33 -18.61 11.63
N SER A 134 -8.43 -19.35 11.50
CA SER A 134 -8.40 -20.83 11.60
C SER A 134 -7.64 -21.53 10.48
N ILE A 135 -7.34 -20.83 9.38
CA ILE A 135 -6.57 -21.37 8.24
C ILE A 135 -5.33 -20.53 7.91
N GLY A 136 -4.91 -19.67 8.85
CA GLY A 136 -3.70 -18.85 8.72
C GLY A 136 -3.91 -17.45 8.13
N GLY A 137 -5.16 -17.02 7.94
CA GLY A 137 -5.49 -15.63 7.63
C GLY A 137 -5.46 -14.72 8.87
N PRO A 138 -5.58 -13.39 8.70
CA PRO A 138 -5.38 -12.45 9.80
C PRO A 138 -6.67 -12.08 10.56
N LEU A 139 -7.85 -12.47 10.06
CA LEU A 139 -9.13 -11.96 10.56
C LEU A 139 -9.87 -12.93 11.47
N SER A 140 -10.43 -12.39 12.53
CA SER A 140 -11.42 -13.07 13.37
C SER A 140 -12.76 -13.23 12.66
N ASP A 141 -13.57 -14.18 13.11
CA ASP A 141 -14.93 -14.38 12.59
C ASP A 141 -15.77 -13.10 12.69
N ALA A 142 -15.62 -12.35 13.77
CA ALA A 142 -16.36 -11.12 13.99
C ALA A 142 -15.94 -10.00 13.01
N GLU A 143 -14.64 -9.90 12.66
CA GLU A 143 -14.16 -8.95 11.64
C GLU A 143 -14.69 -9.33 10.25
N ILE A 144 -14.69 -10.62 9.92
CA ILE A 144 -15.27 -11.14 8.68
C ILE A 144 -16.77 -10.83 8.59
N ASP A 145 -17.53 -11.07 9.65
CA ASP A 145 -18.97 -10.74 9.68
C ASP A 145 -19.20 -9.24 9.47
N SER A 146 -18.34 -8.39 10.03
CA SER A 146 -18.42 -6.94 9.82
C SER A 146 -18.12 -6.56 8.37
N LEU A 147 -17.16 -7.21 7.71
CA LEU A 147 -16.84 -7.02 6.29
C LEU A 147 -18.01 -7.40 5.39
N VAL A 148 -18.61 -8.57 5.64
CA VAL A 148 -19.74 -9.04 4.84
C VAL A 148 -20.91 -8.05 4.91
N LYS A 149 -21.23 -7.52 6.09
CA LYS A 149 -22.26 -6.48 6.26
C LYS A 149 -21.93 -5.21 5.48
N ALA A 150 -20.68 -4.76 5.52
CA ALA A 150 -20.23 -3.56 4.80
C ALA A 150 -20.23 -3.75 3.28
N ILE A 151 -19.82 -4.93 2.78
CA ILE A 151 -19.81 -5.23 1.34
C ILE A 151 -21.24 -5.27 0.78
N ARG A 152 -22.20 -5.80 1.54
CA ARG A 152 -23.60 -5.87 1.11
C ARG A 152 -24.31 -4.51 1.14
N ASN A 153 -23.90 -3.63 2.05
CA ASN A 153 -24.44 -2.28 2.21
C ASN A 153 -23.32 -1.23 2.15
N PRO A 154 -22.71 -1.01 0.98
CA PRO A 154 -21.65 -0.02 0.81
C PRO A 154 -22.30 1.37 0.72
N ASN A 155 -22.65 1.94 1.87
CA ASN A 155 -23.09 3.33 1.98
C ASN A 155 -21.89 4.23 2.31
#